data_AF-A0A828T198-F1
#
_entry.id   AF-A0A828T198-F1
#
_cell.length_a   1.000
_cell.length_b   1.000
_cell.length_c   1.000
_cell.angle_alpha   90.00
_cell.angle_beta   90.00
_cell.angle_gamma   90.00
#
_symmetry.space_group_name_H-M   'P 1'
#
loop_
_entity.id
_entity.type
_entity.pdbx_description
1 polymer ?
#
loop_
_entity_poly.entity_id
_entity_poly.type
_entity_poly.pdbx_seq_one_letter_code
_entity_poly.pdbx_strand_id
1 'polypeptide(L)'
;MGEIIKFLIYAISMCAIELVINSLYNRKSITDNAGRNEFHYVLKIPGALKYTCMAFFILGLCMFCIFFVFKLQNNPTVTNGHLWMCLGVMAIGLLGIIRASKWKIAVNGNQMEIQRLFRKSIVLQISEIERVEIGKKNQLLLYASGKKLITIDFLTENYEYLEETLKRNGKY
;
A
#
# COMPACT_ATOMS: atom_id res chain seq x y z
N MET A 1 -30.60 20.38 -0.27
CA MET A 1 -30.48 19.13 0.53
C MET A 1 -29.86 17.97 -0.25
N GLY A 2 -30.36 17.64 -1.46
CA GLY A 2 -29.86 16.48 -2.22
C GLY A 2 -28.36 16.46 -2.52
N GLU A 3 -27.73 17.60 -2.82
CA GLU A 3 -26.27 17.65 -3.06
C GLU A 3 -25.43 17.42 -1.80
N ILE A 4 -25.85 17.96 -0.65
CA ILE A 4 -25.16 17.80 0.63
C ILE A 4 -25.14 16.33 1.06
N ILE A 5 -26.25 15.62 0.81
CA ILE A 5 -26.36 14.19 1.09
C ILE A 5 -25.36 13.38 0.24
N LYS A 6 -25.09 13.77 -1.02
CA LYS A 6 -24.10 13.09 -1.87
C LYS A 6 -22.70 13.15 -1.27
N PHE A 7 -22.28 14.34 -0.80
CA PHE A 7 -20.98 14.51 -0.13
C PHE A 7 -20.84 13.61 1.09
N LEU A 8 -21.90 13.53 1.90
CA LEU A 8 -21.95 12.67 3.08
C LEU A 8 -21.81 11.19 2.71
N ILE A 9 -22.53 10.72 1.69
CA ILE A 9 -22.46 9.33 1.21
C ILE A 9 -21.03 8.99 0.75
N TYR A 10 -20.36 9.90 0.02
CA TYR A 10 -18.99 9.68 -0.45
C TYR A 10 -17.99 9.59 0.72
N ALA A 11 -18.09 10.49 1.69
CA ALA A 11 -17.22 10.46 2.87
C ALA A 11 -17.39 9.17 3.69
N ILE A 12 -18.64 8.76 3.95
CA ILE A 12 -18.94 7.51 4.67
C ILE A 12 -18.42 6.30 3.89
N SER A 13 -18.63 6.27 2.58
CA SER A 13 -18.17 5.17 1.72
C SER A 13 -16.65 5.03 1.75
N MET A 14 -15.91 6.15 1.69
CA MET A 14 -14.45 6.14 1.79
C MET A 14 -13.96 5.65 3.17
N CYS A 15 -14.62 6.05 4.26
CA CYS A 15 -14.29 5.56 5.60
C CYS A 15 -14.56 4.06 5.74
N ALA A 16 -15.69 3.57 5.21
CA ALA A 16 -16.01 2.14 5.22
C ALA A 16 -14.97 1.32 4.44
N ILE A 17 -14.51 1.81 3.28
CA ILE A 17 -13.46 1.17 2.50
C ILE A 17 -12.14 1.11 3.28
N GLU A 18 -11.74 2.20 3.93
CA GLU A 18 -10.52 2.25 4.77
C GLU A 18 -10.57 1.21 5.90
N LEU A 19 -11.70 1.12 6.62
CA LEU A 19 -11.90 0.14 7.69
C LEU A 19 -11.83 -1.30 7.17
N VAL A 20 -12.45 -1.60 6.03
CA VAL A 20 -12.40 -2.93 5.41
C VAL A 20 -10.97 -3.29 5.01
N ILE A 21 -10.24 -2.36 4.39
CA ILE A 21 -8.83 -2.58 4.03
C ILE A 21 -8.01 -2.85 5.29
N ASN A 22 -8.12 -1.98 6.30
CA ASN A 22 -7.33 -2.13 7.51
C ASN A 22 -7.65 -3.46 8.21
N SER A 23 -8.92 -3.88 8.27
CA SER A 23 -9.32 -5.18 8.80
C SER A 23 -8.71 -6.36 8.02
N LEU A 24 -8.85 -6.37 6.69
CA LEU A 24 -8.34 -7.45 5.83
C LEU A 24 -6.82 -7.58 5.91
N TYR A 25 -6.10 -6.46 5.85
CA TYR A 25 -4.64 -6.47 5.81
C TYR A 25 -4.01 -6.59 7.21
N ASN A 26 -4.61 -6.02 8.25
CA ASN A 26 -4.12 -6.19 9.62
C ASN A 26 -4.29 -7.64 10.06
N ARG A 27 -5.44 -8.27 9.78
CA ARG A 27 -5.67 -9.70 10.06
C ARG A 27 -4.66 -10.59 9.32
N LYS A 28 -4.42 -10.33 8.03
CA LYS A 28 -3.43 -11.07 7.22
C LYS A 28 -1.99 -10.88 7.74
N SER A 29 -1.66 -9.70 8.25
CA SER A 29 -0.33 -9.42 8.81
C SER A 29 -0.07 -10.19 10.12
N ILE A 30 -1.09 -10.37 10.96
CA ILE A 30 -1.01 -11.16 12.20
C ILE A 30 -0.80 -12.64 11.88
N THR A 31 -1.44 -13.16 10.83
CA THR A 31 -1.23 -14.56 10.39
C THR A 31 0.15 -14.78 9.77
N ASP A 32 0.67 -13.80 8.99
CA ASP A 32 2.02 -13.86 8.42
C ASP A 32 3.13 -13.79 9.50
N ASN A 33 2.87 -13.15 10.65
CA ASN A 33 3.89 -12.98 11.71
C ASN A 33 4.07 -14.22 12.61
N ALA A 34 3.14 -15.17 12.60
CA ALA A 34 3.15 -16.33 13.49
C ALA A 34 4.16 -17.43 13.08
N GLY A 35 4.86 -17.27 11.94
CA GLY A 35 5.77 -18.27 11.38
C GLY A 35 7.13 -17.71 10.93
N ARG A 36 7.69 -16.74 11.67
CA ARG A 36 9.03 -16.20 11.38
C ARG A 36 10.10 -17.28 11.55
N ASN A 37 10.51 -17.88 10.44
CA ASN A 37 11.77 -18.62 10.29
C ASN A 37 12.59 -17.94 9.19
N GLU A 38 13.90 -18.06 9.22
CA GLU A 38 14.84 -17.44 8.26
C GLU A 38 14.51 -17.72 6.77
N PHE A 39 13.71 -18.75 6.50
CA PHE A 39 13.26 -19.17 5.16
C PHE A 39 11.85 -18.68 4.79
N HIS A 40 11.11 -18.05 5.71
CA HIS A 40 9.74 -17.59 5.50
C HIS A 40 9.58 -16.14 5.98
N TYR A 41 9.69 -15.20 5.04
CA TYR A 41 9.54 -13.78 5.33
C TYR A 41 8.73 -13.06 4.25
N VAL A 42 8.10 -11.96 4.63
CA VAL A 42 7.28 -11.15 3.73
C VAL A 42 7.90 -9.77 3.63
N LEU A 43 8.28 -9.37 2.42
CA LEU A 43 8.64 -7.99 2.13
C LEU A 43 7.38 -7.15 1.99
N LYS A 44 7.35 -6.03 2.70
CA LYS A 44 6.24 -5.07 2.71
C LYS A 44 6.79 -3.68 2.38
N ILE A 45 5.98 -2.88 1.69
CA ILE A 45 6.28 -1.44 1.51
C ILE A 45 6.49 -0.82 2.90
N PRO A 46 7.44 0.12 3.05
CA PRO A 46 7.71 0.77 4.33
C PRO A 46 6.41 1.24 4.99
N GLY A 47 6.17 0.81 6.23
CA GLY A 47 5.00 1.21 6.99
C GLY A 47 4.84 2.74 7.07
N ALA A 48 5.94 3.49 7.05
CA ALA A 48 5.95 4.95 7.01
C ALA A 48 5.11 5.53 5.86
N LEU A 49 5.11 4.92 4.67
CA LEU A 49 4.28 5.38 3.54
C LEU A 49 2.79 5.17 3.84
N LYS A 50 2.41 4.02 4.41
CA LYS A 50 1.02 3.75 4.83
C LYS A 50 0.56 4.78 5.85
N TYR A 51 1.36 5.05 6.88
CA TYR A 51 1.01 6.01 7.93
C TYR A 51 0.95 7.45 7.41
N THR A 52 1.84 7.83 6.50
CA THR A 52 1.80 9.16 5.86
C THR A 52 0.50 9.33 5.06
N CYS A 53 0.12 8.34 4.26
CA CYS A 53 -1.15 8.37 3.53
C CYS A 53 -2.37 8.35 4.46
N MET A 54 -2.28 7.64 5.59
CA MET A 54 -3.30 7.66 6.64
C MET A 54 -3.44 9.04 7.29
N ALA A 55 -2.33 9.74 7.54
CA ALA A 55 -2.35 11.11 8.03
C ALA A 55 -3.06 12.06 7.05
N PHE A 56 -2.79 11.96 5.74
CA PHE A 56 -3.52 12.73 4.72
C PHE A 56 -5.02 12.40 4.69
N PHE A 57 -5.39 11.13 4.84
CA PHE A 57 -6.79 10.71 4.90
C PHE A 57 -7.50 11.32 6.11
N ILE A 58 -6.90 11.21 7.31
CA ILE A 58 -7.43 11.75 8.55
C ILE A 58 -7.53 13.28 8.48
N LEU A 59 -6.50 13.95 7.97
CA LEU A 59 -6.52 15.40 7.78
C LEU A 59 -7.67 15.82 6.85
N GLY A 60 -7.85 15.12 5.73
CA GLY A 60 -8.95 15.35 4.80
C GLY A 60 -10.32 15.14 5.46
N LEU A 61 -10.47 14.10 6.29
CA LEU A 61 -11.69 13.83 7.05
C LEU A 61 -11.99 14.91 8.09
N CYS A 62 -10.98 15.34 8.86
CA CYS A 62 -11.13 16.43 9.84
C CYS A 62 -11.57 17.73 9.15
N MET A 63 -10.92 18.11 8.06
CA MET A 63 -11.30 19.30 7.29
C MET A 63 -12.69 19.16 6.69
N PHE A 64 -13.05 17.97 6.17
CA PHE A 64 -14.40 17.71 5.65
C PHE A 64 -15.45 17.94 6.73
N CYS A 65 -15.27 17.40 7.94
CA CYS A 65 -16.21 17.59 9.04
C CYS A 65 -16.41 19.07 9.40
N ILE A 66 -15.32 19.84 9.49
CA ILE A 66 -15.38 21.28 9.81
C ILE A 66 -16.15 22.05 8.74
N PHE A 67 -15.78 21.88 7.46
CA PHE A 67 -16.48 22.57 6.37
C PHE A 67 -17.92 22.09 6.20
N PHE A 68 -18.19 20.81 6.48
CA PHE A 68 -19.55 20.27 6.42
C PHE A 68 -20.46 20.93 7.46
N VAL A 69 -19.98 21.09 8.71
CA VAL A 69 -20.74 21.80 9.76
C VAL A 69 -20.98 23.26 9.37
N PHE A 70 -19.95 23.97 8.87
CA PHE A 70 -20.13 25.35 8.40
C PHE A 70 -21.09 25.46 7.21
N LYS A 71 -21.13 24.44 6.33
CA LYS A 71 -22.10 24.37 5.25
C LYS A 71 -23.53 24.19 5.77
N LEU A 72 -23.74 23.36 6.80
CA LEU A 72 -25.04 23.19 7.45
C LEU A 72 -25.51 24.47 8.17
N GLN A 73 -24.58 25.26 8.69
CA GLN A 73 -24.85 26.57 9.29
C GLN A 73 -25.12 27.68 8.25
N ASN A 74 -25.15 27.36 6.95
CA ASN A 74 -25.33 28.30 5.84
C ASN A 74 -24.28 29.43 5.81
N ASN A 75 -23.05 29.17 6.25
CA ASN A 75 -21.97 30.15 6.20
C ASN A 75 -21.58 30.45 4.74
N PRO A 76 -21.59 31.72 4.29
CA PRO A 76 -21.35 32.09 2.89
C PRO A 76 -19.91 31.81 2.42
N THR A 77 -18.94 31.69 3.34
CA THR A 77 -17.54 31.42 3.00
C THR A 77 -17.33 29.98 2.51
N VAL A 78 -18.18 29.02 2.93
CA VAL A 78 -18.02 27.60 2.58
C VAL A 78 -18.82 27.22 1.34
N THR A 79 -18.12 27.16 0.22
CA THR A 79 -18.66 26.70 -1.06
C THR A 79 -18.60 25.18 -1.20
N ASN A 80 -19.35 24.63 -2.17
CA ASN A 80 -19.28 23.19 -2.49
C ASN A 80 -17.87 22.76 -2.94
N GLY A 81 -17.05 23.70 -3.43
CA GLY A 81 -15.66 23.44 -3.82
C GLY A 81 -14.78 22.98 -2.66
N HIS A 82 -15.00 23.51 -1.45
CA HIS A 82 -14.25 23.11 -0.25
C HIS A 82 -14.53 21.64 0.11
N LEU A 83 -15.78 21.20 -0.01
CA LEU A 83 -16.15 19.81 0.24
C LEU A 83 -15.54 18.86 -0.80
N TRP A 84 -15.58 19.24 -2.09
CA TRP A 84 -14.91 18.48 -3.15
C TRP A 84 -13.40 18.39 -2.96
N MET A 85 -12.76 19.47 -2.52
CA MET A 85 -11.33 19.47 -2.22
C MET A 85 -11.00 18.48 -1.09
N CYS A 86 -11.76 18.49 0.01
CA CYS A 86 -11.56 17.55 1.11
C CYS A 86 -11.78 16.10 0.67
N LEU A 87 -12.83 15.83 -0.11
CA LEU A 87 -13.03 14.49 -0.70
C LEU A 87 -11.86 14.08 -1.59
N GLY A 88 -11.28 15.02 -2.36
CA GLY A 88 -10.09 14.77 -3.17
C GLY A 88 -8.87 14.38 -2.34
N VAL A 89 -8.59 15.11 -1.26
CA VAL A 89 -7.50 14.79 -0.32
C VAL A 89 -7.71 13.43 0.34
N MET A 90 -8.94 13.13 0.80
CA MET A 90 -9.31 11.83 1.32
C MET A 90 -9.10 10.72 0.28
N ALA A 91 -9.53 10.92 -0.96
CA ALA A 91 -9.37 9.94 -2.03
C ALA A 91 -7.88 9.64 -2.32
N ILE A 92 -7.02 10.66 -2.32
CA ILE A 92 -5.56 10.48 -2.50
C ILE A 92 -4.97 9.68 -1.34
N GLY A 93 -5.33 10.02 -0.09
CA GLY A 93 -4.90 9.27 1.09
C GLY A 93 -5.34 7.81 1.02
N LEU A 94 -6.60 7.56 0.64
CA LEU A 94 -7.16 6.21 0.53
C LEU A 94 -6.47 5.38 -0.56
N LEU A 95 -6.21 5.97 -1.74
CA LEU A 95 -5.46 5.30 -2.80
C LEU A 95 -4.05 4.94 -2.36
N GLY A 96 -3.39 5.81 -1.59
CA GLY A 96 -2.10 5.54 -0.98
C GLY A 96 -2.14 4.35 -0.01
N ILE A 97 -3.12 4.31 0.89
CA ILE A 97 -3.33 3.19 1.82
C ILE A 97 -3.60 1.88 1.08
N ILE A 98 -4.47 1.89 0.06
CA ILE A 98 -4.76 0.72 -0.78
C ILE A 98 -3.48 0.21 -1.42
N ARG A 99 -2.65 1.11 -1.96
CA ARG A 99 -1.40 0.74 -2.62
C ARG A 99 -0.39 0.14 -1.66
N ALA A 100 -0.18 0.80 -0.52
CA ALA A 100 0.75 0.33 0.51
C ALA A 100 0.31 -1.04 1.08
N SER A 101 -1.00 -1.29 1.18
CA SER A 101 -1.54 -2.51 1.75
C SER A 101 -1.54 -3.70 0.78
N LYS A 102 -1.78 -3.47 -0.52
CA LYS A 102 -1.89 -4.54 -1.54
C LYS A 102 -0.56 -5.14 -1.95
N TRP A 103 0.51 -4.36 -1.96
CA TRP A 103 1.81 -4.84 -2.41
C TRP A 103 2.46 -5.65 -1.29
N LYS A 104 2.75 -6.92 -1.56
CA LYS A 104 3.60 -7.75 -0.70
C LYS A 104 4.39 -8.74 -1.54
N ILE A 105 5.57 -9.12 -1.08
CA ILE A 105 6.30 -10.25 -1.64
C ILE A 105 6.49 -11.26 -0.52
N ALA A 106 5.85 -12.42 -0.61
CA ALA A 106 6.05 -13.49 0.35
C ALA A 106 7.11 -14.46 -0.18
N VAL A 107 8.17 -14.66 0.59
CA VAL A 107 9.21 -15.64 0.30
C VAL A 107 8.98 -16.84 1.23
N ASN A 108 8.87 -18.03 0.64
CA ASN A 108 8.64 -19.30 1.30
C ASN A 108 9.67 -20.32 0.76
N GLY A 109 10.83 -20.36 1.41
CA GLY A 109 11.97 -21.19 1.00
C GLY A 109 12.39 -20.89 -0.43
N ASN A 110 12.16 -21.84 -1.34
CA ASN A 110 12.49 -21.74 -2.75
C ASN A 110 11.41 -21.04 -3.60
N GLN A 111 10.25 -20.71 -3.03
CA GLN A 111 9.16 -20.05 -3.74
C GLN A 111 9.01 -18.59 -3.32
N MET A 112 8.81 -17.71 -4.27
CA MET A 112 8.54 -16.30 -4.09
C MET A 112 7.20 -15.95 -4.73
N GLU A 113 6.25 -15.50 -3.91
CA GLU A 113 4.96 -14.98 -4.36
C GLU A 113 4.96 -13.46 -4.33
N ILE A 114 4.90 -12.86 -5.52
CA ILE A 114 4.80 -11.41 -5.71
C ILE A 114 3.31 -11.05 -5.87
N GLN A 115 2.73 -10.43 -4.84
CA GLN A 115 1.38 -9.87 -4.92
C GLN A 115 1.43 -8.45 -5.48
N ARG A 116 0.98 -8.30 -6.73
CA ARG A 116 0.99 -7.03 -7.47
C ARG A 116 -0.31 -6.25 -7.28
N LEU A 117 -0.22 -4.93 -7.42
CA LEU A 117 -1.30 -3.96 -7.23
C LEU A 117 -2.54 -4.17 -8.13
N PHE A 118 -2.34 -4.55 -9.39
CA PHE A 118 -3.38 -4.59 -10.44
C PHE A 118 -3.34 -5.85 -11.31
N ARG A 119 -2.52 -6.84 -10.97
CA ARG A 119 -2.36 -8.08 -11.74
C ARG A 119 -2.44 -9.29 -10.81
N LYS A 120 -2.72 -10.46 -11.37
CA LYS A 120 -2.62 -11.74 -10.65
C LYS A 120 -1.27 -11.83 -9.93
N SER A 121 -1.28 -12.38 -8.72
CA SER A 121 -0.05 -12.70 -8.02
C SER A 121 0.77 -13.64 -8.89
N ILE A 122 2.08 -13.43 -8.88
CA ILE A 122 3.00 -14.27 -9.63
C ILE A 122 3.77 -15.09 -8.60
N VAL A 123 3.61 -16.40 -8.67
CA VAL A 123 4.41 -17.36 -7.90
C VAL A 123 5.56 -17.79 -8.81
N LEU A 124 6.78 -17.62 -8.34
CA LEU A 124 8.02 -17.97 -9.04
C LEU A 124 8.93 -18.76 -8.12
N GLN A 125 9.78 -19.61 -8.68
CA GLN A 125 10.87 -20.19 -7.91
C GLN A 125 12.09 -19.27 -7.93
N ILE A 126 12.87 -19.24 -6.84
CA ILE A 126 14.11 -18.47 -6.76
C ILE A 126 15.12 -18.93 -7.83
N SER A 127 15.08 -20.21 -8.19
CA SER A 127 15.89 -20.80 -9.27
C SER A 127 15.61 -20.17 -10.65
N GLU A 128 14.36 -19.76 -10.91
CA GLU A 128 13.90 -19.14 -12.16
C GLU A 128 14.36 -17.68 -12.31
N ILE A 129 14.92 -17.09 -11.25
CA ILE A 129 15.54 -15.76 -11.32
C ILE A 129 16.85 -15.90 -12.11
N GLU A 130 16.90 -15.26 -13.27
CA GLU A 130 18.06 -15.34 -14.17
C GLU A 130 19.13 -14.33 -13.77
N ARG A 131 18.73 -13.11 -13.40
CA ARG A 131 19.63 -12.01 -13.04
C ARG A 131 19.00 -11.07 -12.04
N VAL A 132 19.85 -10.53 -11.18
CA VAL A 132 19.53 -9.47 -10.23
C VAL A 132 20.43 -8.29 -10.56
N GLU A 133 19.84 -7.10 -10.69
CA GLU A 133 20.61 -5.87 -10.86
C GLU A 133 20.33 -4.90 -9.73
N ILE A 134 21.37 -4.15 -9.34
CA ILE A 134 21.24 -3.04 -8.41
C ILE A 134 20.99 -1.77 -9.24
N GLY A 135 19.77 -1.24 -9.11
CA GLY A 135 19.37 0.02 -9.73
C GLY A 135 19.86 1.24 -8.98
N LYS A 136 19.48 2.42 -9.49
CA LYS A 136 19.75 3.70 -8.81
C LYS A 136 19.08 3.71 -7.43
N LYS A 137 19.81 4.11 -6.39
CA LYS A 137 19.37 4.11 -4.96
C LYS A 137 19.25 2.72 -4.32
N ASN A 138 20.11 1.77 -4.69
CA ASN A 138 20.16 0.43 -4.09
C ASN A 138 18.85 -0.36 -4.24
N GLN A 139 18.20 -0.21 -5.40
CA GLN A 139 16.97 -0.93 -5.71
C GLN A 139 17.31 -2.30 -6.30
N LEU A 140 16.64 -3.38 -5.89
CA LEU A 140 16.82 -4.70 -6.53
C LEU A 140 15.87 -4.82 -7.72
N LEU A 141 16.44 -5.02 -8.90
CA LEU A 141 15.71 -5.34 -10.12
C LEU A 141 15.85 -6.84 -10.39
N LEU A 142 14.74 -7.55 -10.25
CA LEU A 142 14.67 -8.99 -10.51
C LEU A 142 14.23 -9.22 -11.95
N TYR A 143 14.93 -10.11 -12.65
CA TYR A 143 14.57 -10.55 -13.99
C TYR A 143 14.41 -12.08 -14.04
N ALA A 144 13.40 -12.53 -14.76
CA ALA A 144 13.21 -13.94 -15.11
C ALA A 144 12.70 -14.04 -16.55
N SER A 145 13.08 -15.11 -17.25
CA SER A 145 12.70 -15.37 -18.64
C SER A 145 12.98 -14.18 -19.56
N GLY A 146 14.14 -13.54 -19.39
CA GLY A 146 14.55 -12.37 -20.18
C GLY A 146 13.75 -11.07 -19.94
N LYS A 147 12.82 -11.02 -18.97
CA LYS A 147 11.99 -9.84 -18.68
C LYS A 147 12.13 -9.36 -17.25
N LYS A 148 12.02 -8.03 -17.07
CA LYS A 148 11.99 -7.41 -15.74
C LYS A 148 10.71 -7.79 -15.01
N LEU A 149 10.85 -8.50 -13.89
CA LEU A 149 9.74 -8.92 -13.06
C LEU A 149 9.27 -7.78 -12.16
N ILE A 150 10.16 -7.28 -11.30
CA ILE A 150 9.82 -6.31 -10.27
C ILE A 150 11.04 -5.46 -9.91
N THR A 151 10.78 -4.26 -9.39
CA THR A 151 11.76 -3.41 -8.73
C THR A 151 11.38 -3.35 -7.26
N ILE A 152 12.34 -3.64 -6.39
CA ILE A 152 12.17 -3.61 -4.94
C ILE A 152 13.05 -2.48 -4.42
N ASP A 153 12.43 -1.52 -3.76
CA ASP A 153 13.15 -0.39 -3.17
C ASP A 153 13.90 -0.83 -1.90
N PHE A 154 15.05 -0.21 -1.65
CA PHE A 154 15.83 -0.42 -0.42
C PHE A 154 15.04 -0.19 0.87
N LEU A 155 14.09 0.74 0.85
CA LEU A 155 13.25 1.09 2.00
C LEU A 155 12.18 0.04 2.34
N THR A 156 12.12 -1.06 1.58
CA THR A 156 11.18 -2.16 1.82
C THR A 156 11.55 -2.89 3.11
N GLU A 157 10.57 -3.23 3.93
CA GLU A 157 10.82 -4.05 5.12
C GLU A 157 11.35 -5.43 4.70
N ASN A 158 12.31 -5.95 5.46
CA ASN A 158 13.00 -7.23 5.19
C ASN A 158 13.80 -7.26 3.88
N TYR A 159 14.23 -6.10 3.38
CA TYR A 159 15.11 -6.00 2.21
C TYR A 159 16.42 -6.79 2.40
N GLU A 160 17.06 -6.69 3.57
CA GLU A 160 18.34 -7.36 3.87
C GLU A 160 18.22 -8.89 3.78
N TYR A 161 17.15 -9.48 4.31
CA TYR A 161 16.88 -10.91 4.22
C TYR A 161 16.73 -11.39 2.77
N LEU A 162 16.14 -10.55 1.90
CA LEU A 162 16.05 -10.85 0.47
C LEU A 162 17.41 -10.81 -0.20
N GLU A 163 18.23 -9.81 0.11
CA GLU A 163 19.58 -9.72 -0.41
C GLU A 163 20.43 -10.93 -0.01
N GLU A 164 20.39 -11.35 1.26
CA GLU A 164 21.08 -12.55 1.73
C GLU A 164 20.57 -13.84 1.06
N THR A 165 19.26 -13.96 0.87
CA THR A 165 18.66 -15.11 0.17
C THR A 165 19.16 -15.20 -1.28
N LEU A 166 19.29 -14.06 -1.96
CA LEU A 166 19.80 -14.01 -3.34
C LEU A 166 21.29 -14.34 -3.40
N LYS A 167 22.10 -13.84 -2.46
CA LYS A 167 23.52 -14.19 -2.31
C LYS A 167 23.73 -15.68 -2.06
N ARG A 168 22.97 -16.28 -1.14
CA ARG A 168 23.05 -17.71 -0.81
C ARG A 168 22.74 -18.62 -1.99
N ASN A 169 21.88 -18.17 -2.91
CA ASN A 169 21.53 -18.90 -4.12
C ASN A 169 22.44 -18.59 -5.32
N GLY A 170 23.53 -17.82 -5.13
CA GLY A 170 24.47 -17.47 -6.19
C GLY A 170 23.87 -16.58 -7.29
N LYS A 171 22.81 -15.83 -6.98
CA LYS A 171 22.09 -14.96 -7.92
C LYS A 171 22.53 -13.48 -7.81
N TYR A 172 23.42 -13.17 -6.87
CA TYR A 172 23.92 -11.84 -6.53
C TYR A 172 25.45 -11.85 -6.45
#